data_AF-A0AAN0R1E8-F1
#
_entry.id   AF-A0AAN0R1E8-F1
#
_cell.length_a   1.000
_cell.length_b   1.000
_cell.length_c   1.000
_cell.angle_alpha   90.00
_cell.angle_beta   90.00
_cell.angle_gamma   90.00
#
_symmetry.space_group_name_H-M   'P 1'
#
loop_
_entity.id
_entity.type
_entity.pdbx_description
1 polymer ?
#
loop_
_entity_poly.entity_id
_entity_poly.type
_entity_poly.pdbx_seq_one_letter_code
_entity_poly.pdbx_strand_id
1 'polypeptide(L)' 'MNEQAISLLQQILDQHQKQTSLLEQIATQNLALIEALADEGSVDPDGSPQTYLNGAPCR' A
#
# COMPACT_ATOMS: atom_id res chain seq x y z
N MET A 1 18.21 -37.61 2.88
CA MET A 1 17.26 -37.02 1.89
C MET A 1 16.13 -36.23 2.56
N ASN A 2 15.55 -36.68 3.68
CA ASN A 2 14.45 -35.96 4.35
C ASN A 2 14.90 -34.65 5.04
N GLU A 3 16.10 -34.64 5.64
CA GLU A 3 16.62 -33.46 6.36
C GLU A 3 16.91 -32.26 5.45
N GLN A 4 17.38 -32.52 4.22
CA GLN A 4 17.60 -31.46 3.23
C GLN A 4 16.28 -30.84 2.78
N ALA A 5 15.24 -31.65 2.58
CA ALA A 5 13.90 -31.17 2.26
C ALA A 5 13.31 -30.33 3.40
N ILE A 6 13.48 -30.76 4.65
CA ILE A 6 13.04 -30.00 5.83
C ILE A 6 13.77 -28.65 5.92
N SER A 7 15.09 -28.64 5.71
CA SER A 7 15.86 -27.40 5.73
C SER A 7 15.44 -26.43 4.62
N LEU A 8 15.17 -26.92 3.41
CA LEU A 8 14.68 -26.10 2.31
C LEU A 8 13.29 -25.51 2.61
N LEU A 9 12.39 -26.31 3.17
CA LEU A 9 11.04 -25.85 3.56
C LEU A 9 11.10 -24.78 4.65
N GLN A 10 12.02 -24.91 5.61
CA GLN A 10 12.26 -23.87 6.63
C GLN A 10 12.76 -22.57 5.99
N GLN A 11 13.72 -22.63 5.08
CA GLN A 11 14.21 -21.44 4.37
C GLN A 11 13.11 -20.74 3.55
N ILE A 12 12.27 -21.53 2.89
CA ILE A 12 11.12 -21.01 2.13
C ILE A 12 10.12 -20.35 3.08
N LEU A 13 9.80 -20.97 4.22
CA LEU A 13 8.89 -20.42 5.22
C LEU A 13 9.41 -19.09 5.79
N ASP A 14 10.70 -19.03 6.15
CA ASP A 14 11.34 -17.81 6.64
C ASP A 14 11.29 -16.68 5.60
N GLN A 15 11.51 -17.02 4.33
CA GLN A 15 11.43 -16.04 3.25
C GLN A 15 9.99 -15.54 3.04
N HIS A 16 9.00 -16.42 3.13
CA HIS A 16 7.59 -16.03 3.06
C HIS A 16 7.19 -15.12 4.23
N GLN A 17 7.64 -15.42 5.46
CA GLN A 17 7.37 -14.55 6.61
C GLN A 17 7.96 -13.15 6.42
N LYS A 18 9.20 -13.06 5.91
CA LYS A 18 9.84 -11.78 5.58
C LYS A 18 9.07 -11.02 4.49
N GLN A 19 8.61 -11.72 3.45
CA GLN A 19 7.83 -11.12 2.37
C GLN A 19 6.49 -10.57 2.88
N THR A 20 5.78 -11.34 3.71
CA THR A 20 4.51 -10.90 4.32
C THR A 20 4.72 -9.68 5.20
N SER A 21 5.76 -9.67 6.04
CA SER A 21 6.07 -8.52 6.90
C SER A 21 6.41 -7.26 6.08
N LEU A 22 7.11 -7.40 4.95
CA LEU A 22 7.37 -6.29 4.04
C LEU A 22 6.07 -5.75 3.41
N LEU A 23 5.13 -6.62 3.03
CA LEU A 23 3.84 -6.20 2.50
C LEU A 23 3.01 -5.41 3.53
N GLU A 24 3.02 -5.86 4.79
CA GLU A 24 2.37 -5.13 5.89
C GLU A 24 2.97 -3.73 6.07
N GLN A 25 4.31 -3.61 6.05
CA GLN A 25 5.00 -2.32 6.15
C GLN A 25 4.65 -1.38 4.98
N ILE A 26 4.59 -1.91 3.76
CA ILE A 26 4.18 -1.13 2.57
C ILE A 26 2.74 -0.64 2.73
N ALA A 27 1.82 -1.48 3.22
CA ALA A 27 0.44 -1.07 3.46
C ALA A 27 0.36 0.07 4.49
N THR A 28 1.12 -0.02 5.58
CA THR A 28 1.21 1.06 6.58
C THR A 28 1.76 2.35 5.97
N GLN A 29 2.83 2.27 5.16
CA GLN A 29 3.41 3.44 4.51
C GLN A 29 2.46 4.07 3.50
N ASN A 30 1.75 3.26 2.70
CA ASN A 30 0.75 3.75 1.75
C ASN A 30 -0.39 4.48 2.45
N LEU A 31 -0.84 3.98 3.61
CA LEU A 31 -1.86 4.64 4.40
C LEU A 31 -1.39 6.03 4.89
N ALA A 32 -0.20 6.11 5.46
CA ALA A 32 0.38 7.39 5.89
C ALA A 32 0.58 8.37 4.72
N LEU A 33 0.94 7.88 3.53
CA LEU A 33 1.06 8.70 2.33
C LEU A 33 -0.30 9.25 1.88
N ILE A 34 -1.35 8.42 1.91
CA ILE A 34 -2.72 8.85 1.56
C ILE A 34 -3.19 9.94 2.53
N GLU A 35 -2.96 9.76 3.84
CA GLU A 35 -3.30 10.75 4.87
C GLU A 35 -2.57 12.08 4.63
N ALA A 36 -1.25 12.04 4.39
CA ALA A 36 -0.48 13.24 4.10
C ALA A 36 -0.98 14.00 2.85
N LEU A 37 -1.32 13.27 1.78
CA LEU A 37 -1.86 13.87 0.56
C LEU A 37 -3.27 14.44 0.74
N ALA A 38 -4.08 13.85 1.62
CA ALA A 38 -5.41 14.35 1.96
C ALA A 38 -5.32 15.64 2.81
N ASP A 39 -4.38 15.70 3.75
CA ASP A 39 -4.17 16.88 4.61
C ASP A 39 -3.68 18.10 3.82
N GLU A 40 -2.90 17.90 2.74
CA GLU A 40 -2.46 18.98 1.85
C GLU A 40 -3.60 19.55 0.96
N GLY A 41 -4.72 18.82 0.85
CA GLY A 41 -5.86 19.19 0.02
C GLY A 41 -7.10 19.54 0.84
N SER A 42 -7.13 20.72 1.47
CA SER A 42 -8.38 21.25 2.04
C SER A 42 -9.33 21.68 0.91
N VAL A 43 -9.97 20.70 0.27
CA VAL A 43 -11.07 20.95 -0.67
C VAL A 43 -12.29 21.28 0.16
N ASP A 44 -12.83 22.48 -0.03
CA ASP A 44 -14.13 22.86 0.52
C ASP A 44 -15.17 21.79 0.13
N PRO A 45 -15.78 21.07 1.10
CA PRO A 45 -16.75 20.02 0.80
C PRO A 45 -18.01 20.55 0.11
N ASP A 46 -18.29 21.86 0.24
CA ASP A 46 -19.38 22.57 -0.46
C ASP A 46 -18.88 23.23 -1.77
N GLY A 47 -17.58 23.12 -2.07
CA GLY A 47 -16.95 23.64 -3.27
C GLY A 47 -17.43 22.92 -4.54
N SER A 48 -17.61 23.68 -5.62
CA SER A 48 -17.96 23.10 -6.92
C SER A 48 -16.81 22.22 -7.43
N PRO A 49 -17.07 20.98 -7.89
CA PRO A 49 -16.02 20.10 -8.39
C PRO A 49 -15.33 20.73 -9.60
N GLN A 50 -14.00 20.86 -9.56
CA GLN A 50 -13.22 21.51 -10.62
C GLN A 50 -12.85 20.58 -11.77
N THR A 51 -12.84 19.27 -11.53
CA THR A 51 -12.47 18.25 -12.51
C THR A 51 -13.39 17.03 -12.41
N TYR A 52 -13.67 16.41 -13.54
CA TYR A 52 -14.27 15.08 -13.60
C TYR A 52 -13.30 14.01 -13.09
N LEU A 53 -13.79 12.78 -12.85
CA LEU A 53 -12.98 11.65 -12.38
C LEU A 53 -11.82 11.27 -13.32
N ASN A 54 -11.92 11.63 -14.60
CA ASN A 54 -10.84 11.43 -15.59
C ASN A 54 -9.83 12.58 -15.63
N GLY A 55 -9.94 13.57 -14.74
CA GLY A 55 -9.08 14.75 -14.65
C GLY A 55 -9.40 15.87 -15.64
N ALA A 56 -10.41 15.72 -16.52
CA ALA A 56 -10.83 16.81 -17.40
C ALA A 56 -11.51 17.93 -16.59
N PRO A 57 -11.32 19.22 -16.93
CA PRO A 57 -11.93 20.33 -16.20
C PRO A 57 -13.46 20.32 -16.34
N CYS A 58 -14.16 20.62 -15.26
CA CYS A 58 -15.59 20.95 -15.28
C CYS A 58 -15.75 22.32 -15.94
N ARG A 59 -16.63 22.44 -16.96
CA ARG A 59 -16.96 23.72 -17.60
C ARG A 59 -18.13 24.41 -16.93
#